data_AF-A0A8T3ZUB2-F1
#
_entry.id   AF-A0A8T3ZUB2-F1
#
_cell.length_a   1.000
_cell.length_b   1.000
_cell.length_c   1.000
_cell.angle_alpha   90.00
_cell.angle_beta   90.00
_cell.angle_gamma   90.00
#
_symmetry.space_group_name_H-M   'P 1'
#
loop_
_entity.id
_entity.type
_entity.pdbx_description
1 polymer ?
#
loop_
_entity_poly.entity_id
_entity_poly.type
_entity_poly.pdbx_seq_one_letter_code
_entity_poly.pdbx_strand_id
1 'polypeptide(L)'
;KKAKKAQKASAKFKSHPKHPFILETEARIEEKQGLKKESIEKKMHWFVSVTSMFILVLTNFIGALLLIPFLLFFKDTAQYAIILVFAIGFGFLFNMIIHSFAHLGDKHHLIAGVVVPAFALLDIVILFTILQKAVDKFKIAANYNYTLIVVLFIVAFLVPYLFDILRGKHQFH
;
A
#
# COMPACT_ATOMS: atom_id res chain seq x y z
N LYS A 1 61.41 14.67 -9.66
CA LYS A 1 61.48 15.95 -8.90
C LYS A 1 60.70 17.14 -9.51
N LYS A 2 60.01 17.02 -10.67
CA LYS A 2 59.26 18.14 -11.30
C LYS A 2 57.76 18.25 -10.94
N ALA A 3 57.15 17.24 -10.31
CA ALA A 3 55.70 17.25 -9.99
C ALA A 3 55.30 18.03 -8.72
N LYS A 4 56.24 18.41 -7.84
CA LYS A 4 55.93 19.15 -6.59
C LYS A 4 55.84 20.69 -6.74
N LYS A 5 56.05 21.25 -7.93
CA LYS A 5 56.01 22.72 -8.16
C LYS A 5 54.64 23.25 -8.66
N ALA A 6 53.77 22.40 -9.20
CA ALA A 6 52.45 22.82 -9.67
C ALA A 6 51.43 23.02 -8.53
N GLN A 7 51.64 22.40 -7.37
CA GLN A 7 50.70 22.42 -6.24
C GLN A 7 50.82 23.66 -5.33
N LYS A 8 51.86 24.50 -5.50
CA LYS A 8 52.05 25.72 -4.69
C LYS A 8 51.55 27.01 -5.35
N ALA A 9 51.11 26.97 -6.61
CA ALA A 9 50.62 28.16 -7.33
C ALA A 9 49.10 28.39 -7.19
N SER A 10 48.33 27.42 -6.70
CA SER A 10 46.88 27.52 -6.54
C SER A 10 46.42 27.99 -5.15
N ALA A 11 47.33 28.22 -4.20
CA ALA A 11 47.00 28.49 -2.80
C ALA A 11 46.82 29.98 -2.43
N LYS A 12 46.69 30.90 -3.40
CA LYS A 12 46.65 32.34 -3.09
C LYS A 12 45.66 33.17 -3.90
N PHE A 13 44.57 32.56 -4.37
CA PHE A 13 43.43 33.33 -4.84
C PHE A 13 42.65 33.83 -3.61
N LYS A 14 43.04 35.01 -3.11
CA LYS A 14 42.31 35.72 -2.04
C LYS A 14 40.89 35.95 -2.54
N SER A 15 39.93 35.28 -1.92
CA SER A 15 38.50 35.55 -2.10
C SER A 15 38.24 37.01 -1.77
N HIS A 16 37.89 37.80 -2.78
CA HIS A 16 37.36 39.14 -2.56
C HIS A 16 36.14 39.05 -1.64
N PRO A 17 36.00 39.94 -0.63
CA PRO A 17 34.82 39.96 0.22
C PRO A 17 33.60 40.21 -0.67
N LYS A 18 32.70 39.22 -0.74
CA LYS A 18 31.43 39.36 -1.46
C LYS A 18 30.69 40.58 -0.88
N HIS A 19 30.20 41.46 -1.75
CA HIS A 19 29.41 42.62 -1.31
C HIS A 19 28.19 42.15 -0.50
N PRO A 20 27.85 42.81 0.62
CA PRO A 20 26.77 42.39 1.52
C PRO A 20 25.41 42.23 0.80
N PHE A 21 25.19 42.99 -0.28
CA PHE A 21 23.99 42.89 -1.11
C PHE A 21 23.86 41.56 -1.87
N ILE A 22 24.98 40.96 -2.30
CA ILE A 22 24.99 39.68 -3.01
C ILE A 22 24.66 38.53 -2.05
N LEU A 23 25.14 38.61 -0.80
CA LEU A 23 24.86 37.61 0.23
C LEU A 23 23.39 37.57 0.63
N GLU A 24 22.72 38.72 0.76
CA GLU A 24 21.29 38.77 1.06
C GLU A 24 20.43 38.23 -0.10
N THR A 25 20.88 38.41 -1.34
CA THR A 25 20.18 37.92 -2.53
C THR A 25 20.34 36.39 -2.68
N GLU A 26 21.53 35.85 -2.46
CA GLU A 26 21.79 34.40 -2.46
C GLU A 26 20.94 33.70 -1.38
N ALA A 27 20.89 34.24 -0.16
CA ALA A 27 20.08 33.68 0.93
C ALA A 27 18.57 33.65 0.63
N ARG A 28 18.01 34.72 0.04
CA ARG A 28 16.59 34.76 -0.36
C ARG A 28 16.25 33.78 -1.47
N ILE A 29 17.20 33.47 -2.37
CA ILE A 29 17.00 32.49 -3.45
C ILE A 29 17.00 31.07 -2.86
N GLU A 30 17.92 30.76 -1.96
CA GLU A 30 17.98 29.46 -1.27
C GLU A 30 16.71 29.21 -0.42
N GLU A 31 16.22 30.22 0.31
CA GLU A 31 14.99 30.12 1.08
C GLU A 31 13.77 29.82 0.18
N LYS A 32 13.63 30.55 -0.94
CA LYS A 32 12.54 30.30 -1.90
C LYS A 32 12.65 28.93 -2.57
N GLN A 33 13.86 28.45 -2.84
CA GLN A 33 14.08 27.12 -3.40
C GLN A 33 13.75 26.01 -2.40
N GLY A 34 14.12 26.19 -1.13
CA GLY A 34 13.77 25.27 -0.03
C GLY A 34 12.26 25.13 0.15
N LEU A 35 11.54 26.26 0.24
CA LEU A 35 10.07 26.27 0.36
C LEU A 35 9.37 25.62 -0.84
N LYS A 36 9.88 25.83 -2.06
CA LYS A 36 9.33 25.20 -3.27
C LYS A 36 9.55 23.68 -3.27
N LYS A 37 10.72 23.22 -2.81
CA LYS A 37 11.05 21.79 -2.70
C LYS A 37 10.14 21.08 -1.71
N GLU A 38 9.96 21.66 -0.51
CA GLU A 38 9.08 21.11 0.53
C GLU A 38 7.62 21.00 0.05
N SER A 39 7.14 22.00 -0.70
CA SER A 39 5.78 21.95 -1.28
C SER A 39 5.60 20.83 -2.31
N ILE A 40 6.61 20.56 -3.14
CA ILE A 40 6.56 19.50 -4.14
C ILE A 40 6.58 18.13 -3.47
N GLU A 41 7.45 17.92 -2.49
CA GLU A 41 7.54 16.67 -1.72
C GLU A 41 6.20 16.36 -1.05
N LYS A 42 5.60 17.36 -0.37
CA LYS A 42 4.28 17.20 0.27
C LYS A 42 3.18 16.81 -0.71
N LYS A 43 3.14 17.42 -1.90
CA LYS A 43 2.15 17.08 -2.94
C LYS A 43 2.37 15.66 -3.48
N MET A 44 3.63 15.26 -3.65
CA MET A 44 3.97 13.92 -4.11
C MET A 44 3.55 12.85 -3.10
N HIS A 45 3.83 13.06 -1.80
CA HIS A 45 3.38 12.15 -0.74
C HIS A 45 1.86 12.03 -0.68
N TRP A 46 1.14 13.15 -0.76
CA TRP A 46 -0.32 13.15 -0.80
C TRP A 46 -0.86 12.38 -2.01
N PHE A 47 -0.32 12.64 -3.21
CA PHE A 47 -0.74 11.96 -4.43
C PHE A 47 -0.50 10.45 -4.35
N VAL A 48 0.69 10.02 -3.93
CA VAL A 48 1.02 8.59 -3.77
C VAL A 48 0.05 7.93 -2.80
N SER A 49 -0.26 8.58 -1.66
CA SER A 49 -1.22 8.05 -0.68
C SER A 49 -2.63 7.90 -1.24
N VAL A 50 -3.11 8.86 -2.04
CA VAL A 50 -4.45 8.80 -2.65
C VAL A 50 -4.52 7.70 -3.71
N THR A 51 -3.55 7.64 -4.62
CA THR A 51 -3.49 6.60 -5.66
C THR A 51 -3.43 5.20 -5.06
N SER A 52 -2.62 5.06 -4.01
CA SER A 52 -2.49 3.86 -3.19
C SER A 52 -3.81 3.37 -2.59
N MET A 53 -4.54 4.26 -1.92
CA MET A 53 -5.84 3.95 -1.35
C MET A 53 -6.85 3.55 -2.45
N PHE A 54 -6.80 4.22 -3.61
CA PHE A 54 -7.64 3.86 -4.75
C PHE A 54 -7.31 2.46 -5.30
N ILE A 55 -6.02 2.13 -5.47
CA ILE A 55 -5.57 0.80 -5.90
C ILE A 55 -6.06 -0.27 -4.93
N LEU A 56 -6.01 0.00 -3.63
CA LEU A 56 -6.46 -0.93 -2.61
C LEU A 56 -7.97 -1.19 -2.70
N VAL A 57 -8.80 -0.15 -2.84
CA VAL A 57 -10.25 -0.30 -3.04
C VAL A 57 -10.56 -1.05 -4.34
N LEU A 58 -9.83 -0.74 -5.42
CA LEU A 58 -10.02 -1.39 -6.72
C LEU A 58 -9.64 -2.88 -6.67
N THR A 59 -8.53 -3.21 -6.01
CA THR A 59 -8.07 -4.59 -5.83
C THR A 59 -9.08 -5.41 -5.03
N ASN A 60 -9.64 -4.83 -3.97
CA ASN A 60 -10.73 -5.42 -3.18
C ASN A 60 -11.92 -5.81 -4.08
N PHE A 61 -12.42 -4.83 -4.84
CA PHE A 61 -13.57 -5.01 -5.71
C PHE A 61 -13.34 -6.05 -6.81
N ILE A 62 -12.16 -6.01 -7.45
CA ILE A 62 -11.78 -6.98 -8.46
C ILE A 62 -11.69 -8.38 -7.85
N GLY A 63 -11.13 -8.52 -6.64
CA GLY A 63 -11.02 -9.81 -5.96
C GLY A 63 -12.37 -10.44 -5.67
N ALA A 64 -13.30 -9.66 -5.12
CA ALA A 64 -14.67 -10.11 -4.91
C ALA A 64 -15.34 -10.54 -6.22
N LEU A 65 -15.21 -9.73 -7.29
CA LEU A 65 -15.79 -10.05 -8.60
C LEU A 65 -15.21 -11.31 -9.22
N LEU A 66 -13.89 -11.50 -9.13
CA LEU A 66 -13.21 -12.67 -9.67
C LEU A 66 -13.62 -13.95 -8.96
N LEU A 67 -13.95 -13.90 -7.67
CA LEU A 67 -14.32 -15.08 -6.88
C LEU A 67 -15.71 -15.62 -7.26
N ILE A 68 -16.65 -14.76 -7.63
CA ILE A 68 -18.06 -15.13 -7.92
C ILE A 68 -18.21 -16.26 -8.95
N PRO A 69 -17.62 -16.20 -10.17
CA PRO A 69 -17.80 -17.26 -11.15
C PRO A 69 -17.31 -18.61 -10.63
N PHE A 70 -16.27 -18.64 -9.78
CA PHE A 70 -15.81 -19.88 -9.16
C PHE A 70 -16.80 -20.40 -8.12
N LEU A 71 -17.39 -19.53 -7.30
CA LEU A 71 -18.40 -19.97 -6.32
C LEU A 71 -19.66 -20.53 -7.00
N LEU A 72 -20.01 -20.02 -8.17
CA LEU A 72 -21.16 -20.50 -8.93
C LEU A 72 -20.88 -21.83 -9.64
N PHE A 73 -19.65 -22.06 -10.06
CA PHE A 73 -19.30 -23.22 -10.87
C PHE A 73 -18.91 -24.45 -10.04
N PHE A 74 -18.29 -24.24 -8.88
CA PHE A 74 -17.82 -25.32 -8.00
C PHE A 74 -18.79 -25.57 -6.85
N LYS A 75 -18.96 -26.84 -6.49
CA LYS A 75 -19.83 -27.28 -5.37
C LYS A 75 -19.00 -27.89 -4.24
N ASP A 76 -19.61 -27.93 -3.06
CA ASP A 76 -19.14 -28.66 -1.88
C ASP A 76 -17.68 -28.34 -1.50
N THR A 77 -16.83 -29.37 -1.38
CA THR A 77 -15.45 -29.25 -0.90
C THR A 77 -14.58 -28.37 -1.80
N ALA A 78 -14.78 -28.42 -3.12
CA ALA A 78 -13.97 -27.65 -4.07
C ALA A 78 -14.19 -26.14 -3.89
N GLN A 79 -15.42 -25.73 -3.56
CA GLN A 79 -15.74 -24.33 -3.30
C GLN A 79 -14.93 -23.78 -2.12
N TYR A 80 -14.86 -24.51 -1.01
CA TYR A 80 -14.11 -24.08 0.18
C TYR A 80 -12.60 -24.01 -0.08
N ALA A 81 -12.06 -24.95 -0.86
CA ALA A 81 -10.65 -24.93 -1.24
C ALA A 81 -10.30 -23.69 -2.09
N ILE A 82 -11.16 -23.34 -3.05
CA ILE A 82 -10.99 -22.14 -3.88
C ILE A 82 -11.07 -20.88 -3.01
N ILE A 83 -12.04 -20.80 -2.11
CA ILE A 83 -12.17 -19.68 -1.17
C ILE A 83 -10.88 -19.51 -0.35
N LEU A 84 -10.34 -20.60 0.19
CA LEU A 84 -9.10 -20.57 0.96
C LEU A 84 -7.92 -20.05 0.14
N VAL A 85 -7.72 -20.57 -1.07
CA VAL A 85 -6.62 -20.15 -1.96
C VAL A 85 -6.77 -18.67 -2.35
N PHE A 86 -7.98 -18.24 -2.71
CA PHE A 86 -8.26 -16.85 -3.06
C PHE A 86 -8.07 -15.92 -1.86
N ALA A 87 -8.63 -16.26 -0.70
CA ALA A 87 -8.53 -15.45 0.50
C ALA A 87 -7.08 -15.28 0.95
N ILE A 88 -6.27 -16.35 0.96
CA ILE A 88 -4.84 -16.27 1.28
C ILE A 88 -4.09 -15.44 0.23
N GLY A 89 -4.37 -15.66 -1.05
CA GLY A 89 -3.72 -14.92 -2.15
C GLY A 89 -4.02 -13.42 -2.08
N PHE A 90 -5.29 -13.05 -1.89
CA PHE A 90 -5.70 -11.66 -1.71
C PHE A 90 -5.18 -11.07 -0.41
N GLY A 91 -5.20 -11.81 0.69
CA GLY A 91 -4.60 -11.38 1.95
C GLY A 91 -3.11 -11.06 1.80
N PHE A 92 -2.37 -11.84 1.01
CA PHE A 92 -0.96 -11.59 0.70
C PHE A 92 -0.78 -10.31 -0.14
N LEU A 93 -1.58 -10.14 -1.19
CA LEU A 93 -1.58 -8.91 -2.01
C LEU A 93 -1.89 -7.67 -1.17
N PHE A 94 -2.90 -7.75 -0.31
CA PHE A 94 -3.25 -6.68 0.63
C PHE A 94 -2.11 -6.38 1.59
N ASN A 95 -1.49 -7.41 2.16
CA ASN A 95 -0.35 -7.23 3.05
C ASN A 95 0.82 -6.51 2.35
N MET A 96 1.12 -6.88 1.10
CA MET A 96 2.16 -6.20 0.29
C MET A 96 1.81 -4.73 0.01
N ILE A 97 0.55 -4.45 -0.35
CA ILE A 97 0.07 -3.09 -0.62
C ILE A 97 0.20 -2.23 0.64
N ILE A 98 -0.20 -2.75 1.78
CA ILE A 98 -0.13 -2.04 3.07
C ILE A 98 1.30 -1.84 3.52
N HIS A 99 2.17 -2.83 3.34
CA HIS A 99 3.58 -2.69 3.67
C HIS A 99 4.26 -1.61 2.81
N SER A 100 3.82 -1.47 1.55
CA SER A 100 4.25 -0.37 0.68
C SER A 100 3.79 1.01 1.18
N PHE A 101 2.71 1.08 1.97
CA PHE A 101 2.23 2.33 2.59
C PHE A 101 2.89 2.65 3.92
N ALA A 102 3.36 1.63 4.65
CA ALA A 102 3.98 1.83 5.96
C ALA A 102 5.24 2.73 5.87
N HIS A 103 5.92 2.74 4.72
CA HIS A 103 7.09 3.60 4.48
C HIS A 103 6.77 5.11 4.39
N LEU A 104 5.49 5.50 4.38
CA LEU A 104 5.07 6.91 4.30
C LEU A 104 4.81 7.58 5.68
N GLY A 105 4.92 6.88 6.81
CA GLY A 105 4.94 7.52 8.13
C GLY A 105 4.62 6.63 9.34
N ASP A 106 5.27 6.94 10.48
CA ASP A 106 5.28 6.13 11.71
C ASP A 106 3.93 5.98 12.44
N LYS A 107 2.89 6.74 12.05
CA LYS A 107 1.56 6.70 12.70
C LYS A 107 0.58 5.74 12.03
N HIS A 108 0.97 5.08 10.93
CA HIS A 108 0.04 4.29 10.12
C HIS A 108 -0.17 2.84 10.60
N HIS A 109 0.56 2.39 11.64
CA HIS A 109 0.48 0.99 12.12
C HIS A 109 -0.90 0.62 12.68
N LEU A 110 -1.52 1.51 13.46
CA LEU A 110 -2.86 1.28 14.01
C LEU A 110 -3.93 1.28 12.90
N ILE A 111 -3.70 2.09 11.87
CA ILE A 111 -4.61 2.21 10.72
C ILE A 111 -4.61 0.89 9.96
N ALA A 112 -3.44 0.28 9.68
CA ALA A 112 -3.38 -1.01 9.00
C ALA A 112 -4.16 -2.12 9.75
N GLY A 113 -4.04 -2.18 11.08
CA GLY A 113 -4.73 -3.19 11.90
C GLY A 113 -6.26 -3.09 11.90
N VAL A 114 -6.82 -1.89 11.65
CA VAL A 114 -8.27 -1.68 11.55
C VAL A 114 -8.75 -1.75 10.09
N VAL A 115 -7.93 -1.24 9.18
CA VAL A 115 -8.25 -1.16 7.76
C VAL A 115 -8.32 -2.55 7.12
N VAL A 116 -7.36 -3.44 7.42
CA VAL A 116 -7.34 -4.80 6.85
C VAL A 116 -8.62 -5.58 7.17
N PRO A 117 -9.06 -5.72 8.44
CA PRO A 117 -10.31 -6.41 8.76
C PRO A 117 -11.53 -5.71 8.16
N ALA A 118 -11.54 -4.37 8.11
CA ALA A 118 -12.66 -3.62 7.53
C ALA A 118 -12.82 -3.92 6.02
N PHE A 119 -11.72 -4.03 5.27
CA PHE A 119 -11.76 -4.41 3.86
C PHE A 119 -12.20 -5.86 3.66
N ALA A 120 -11.74 -6.80 4.49
CA ALA A 120 -12.22 -8.19 4.45
C ALA A 120 -13.74 -8.28 4.67
N LEU A 121 -14.29 -7.52 5.63
CA LEU A 121 -15.73 -7.46 5.85
C LEU A 121 -16.47 -6.85 4.66
N LEU A 122 -15.94 -5.76 4.09
CA LEU A 122 -16.52 -5.12 2.93
C LEU A 122 -16.57 -6.10 1.73
N ASP A 123 -15.50 -6.86 1.50
CA ASP A 123 -15.42 -7.87 0.45
C ASP A 123 -16.53 -8.91 0.58
N ILE A 124 -16.78 -9.40 1.79
CA ILE A 124 -17.81 -10.40 2.06
C ILE A 124 -19.21 -9.85 1.79
N VAL A 125 -19.46 -8.61 2.22
CA VAL A 125 -20.75 -7.95 1.97
C VAL A 125 -20.99 -7.80 0.47
N ILE A 126 -19.99 -7.34 -0.28
CA ILE A 126 -20.08 -7.18 -1.74
C ILE A 126 -20.26 -8.55 -2.40
N LEU A 127 -19.44 -9.54 -2.04
CA LEU A 127 -19.45 -10.88 -2.59
C LEU A 127 -20.84 -11.52 -2.46
N PHE A 128 -21.45 -11.51 -1.27
CA PHE A 128 -22.77 -12.11 -1.11
C PHE A 128 -23.88 -11.32 -1.76
N THR A 129 -23.81 -9.99 -1.75
CA THR A 129 -24.83 -9.17 -2.42
C THR A 129 -24.87 -9.49 -3.90
N ILE A 130 -23.71 -9.69 -4.54
CA ILE A 130 -23.65 -10.03 -5.96
C ILE A 130 -23.96 -11.52 -6.17
N LEU A 131 -23.46 -12.41 -5.32
CA LEU A 131 -23.70 -13.85 -5.42
C LEU A 131 -25.19 -14.18 -5.30
N GLN A 132 -25.90 -13.60 -4.34
CA GLN A 132 -27.34 -13.80 -4.17
C GLN A 132 -28.10 -13.35 -5.41
N LYS A 133 -27.81 -12.14 -5.92
CA LYS A 133 -28.41 -11.65 -7.17
C LYS A 133 -28.11 -12.56 -8.36
N ALA A 134 -26.91 -13.13 -8.43
CA ALA A 134 -26.55 -14.07 -9.48
C ALA A 134 -27.33 -15.39 -9.35
N VAL A 135 -27.41 -15.96 -8.15
CA VAL A 135 -28.17 -17.19 -7.87
C VAL A 135 -29.64 -17.02 -8.23
N ASP A 136 -30.26 -15.92 -7.82
CA ASP A 136 -31.66 -15.59 -8.13
C ASP A 136 -31.88 -15.46 -9.65
N LYS A 137 -30.95 -14.79 -10.34
CA LYS A 137 -31.01 -14.58 -11.79
C LYS A 137 -30.83 -15.87 -12.59
N PHE A 138 -29.91 -16.74 -12.17
CA PHE A 138 -29.60 -18.00 -12.86
C PHE A 138 -30.44 -19.19 -12.38
N LYS A 139 -31.26 -19.01 -11.34
CA LYS A 139 -32.10 -20.06 -10.72
C LYS A 139 -31.28 -21.31 -10.33
N ILE A 140 -30.06 -21.10 -9.86
CA ILE A 140 -29.18 -22.20 -9.47
C ILE A 140 -29.62 -22.70 -8.09
N ALA A 141 -30.05 -23.96 -8.01
CA ALA A 141 -30.27 -24.63 -6.73
C ALA A 141 -28.91 -24.93 -6.07
N ALA A 142 -28.41 -23.98 -5.29
CA ALA A 142 -27.19 -24.12 -4.52
C ALA A 142 -27.49 -23.93 -3.03
N ASN A 143 -27.00 -24.87 -2.22
CA ASN A 143 -27.09 -24.80 -0.76
C ASN A 143 -25.74 -24.32 -0.22
N TYR A 144 -25.56 -23.01 -0.16
CA TYR A 144 -24.34 -22.42 0.37
C TYR A 144 -24.44 -22.30 1.89
N ASN A 145 -23.46 -22.84 2.61
CA ASN A 145 -23.26 -22.51 4.01
C ASN A 145 -22.53 -21.16 4.10
N TYR A 146 -23.30 -20.07 4.00
CA TYR A 146 -22.78 -18.71 3.99
C TYR A 146 -21.89 -18.41 5.20
N THR A 147 -22.31 -18.84 6.40
CA THR A 147 -21.55 -18.64 7.63
C THR A 147 -20.17 -19.27 7.57
N LEU A 148 -20.07 -20.51 7.08
CA LEU A 148 -18.78 -21.19 6.96
C LEU A 148 -17.87 -20.50 5.93
N ILE A 149 -18.43 -20.06 4.80
CA ILE A 149 -17.70 -19.32 3.77
C ILE A 149 -17.11 -18.03 4.34
N VAL A 150 -17.88 -17.27 5.11
CA VAL A 150 -17.42 -16.04 5.79
C VAL A 150 -16.25 -16.33 6.70
N VAL A 151 -16.43 -17.29 7.61
CA VAL A 151 -15.40 -17.60 8.61
C VAL A 151 -14.11 -18.05 7.93
N LEU A 152 -14.21 -18.95 6.95
CA LEU A 152 -13.05 -19.40 6.18
C LEU A 152 -12.38 -18.24 5.45
N PHE A 153 -13.15 -17.39 4.76
CA PHE A 153 -12.60 -16.26 4.02
C PHE A 153 -11.88 -15.29 4.95
N ILE A 154 -12.50 -14.84 6.05
CA ILE A 154 -11.90 -13.89 7.01
C ILE A 154 -10.62 -14.49 7.60
N VAL A 155 -10.69 -15.71 8.15
CA VAL A 155 -9.54 -16.35 8.80
C VAL A 155 -8.39 -16.48 7.81
N ALA A 156 -8.66 -17.01 6.62
CA ALA A 156 -7.67 -17.22 5.58
C ALA A 156 -7.07 -15.92 5.03
N PHE A 157 -7.88 -14.88 4.87
CA PHE A 157 -7.45 -13.55 4.44
C PHE A 157 -6.55 -12.87 5.48
N LEU A 158 -6.81 -13.08 6.77
CA LEU A 158 -6.01 -12.51 7.85
C LEU A 158 -4.69 -13.29 8.07
N VAL A 159 -4.58 -14.54 7.64
CA VAL A 159 -3.37 -15.38 7.85
C VAL A 159 -2.08 -14.69 7.40
N PRO A 160 -1.96 -14.14 6.17
CA PRO A 160 -0.75 -13.45 5.74
C PRO A 160 -0.35 -12.26 6.61
N TYR A 161 -1.34 -11.47 7.05
CA TYR A 161 -1.13 -10.32 7.93
C TYR A 161 -0.69 -10.73 9.33
N LEU A 162 -1.37 -11.73 9.92
CA LEU A 162 -1.01 -12.29 11.23
C LEU A 162 0.39 -12.93 11.18
N PHE A 163 0.73 -13.61 10.09
CA PHE A 163 2.06 -14.19 9.90
C PHE A 163 3.15 -13.12 9.86
N ASP A 164 2.92 -11.97 9.21
CA ASP A 164 3.88 -10.88 9.17
C ASP A 164 4.10 -10.24 10.55
N ILE A 165 3.01 -10.04 11.31
CA ILE A 165 3.07 -9.59 12.72
C ILE A 165 3.90 -10.57 13.56
N LEU A 166 3.58 -11.86 13.51
CA LEU A 166 4.22 -12.90 14.33
C LEU A 166 5.71 -13.07 13.99
N ARG A 167 6.10 -12.87 12.73
CA ARG A 167 7.49 -12.99 12.31
C ARG A 167 8.38 -11.87 12.86
N GLY A 168 7.81 -10.82 13.44
CA GLY A 168 8.57 -9.66 13.91
C GLY A 168 9.33 -8.96 12.79
N LYS A 169 8.98 -9.24 11.52
CA LYS A 169 9.55 -8.56 10.34
C LYS A 169 9.11 -7.11 10.24
N HIS A 170 8.19 -6.68 11.10
CA HIS A 170 8.08 -5.31 11.55
C HIS A 170 9.27 -4.91 12.44
N GLN A 171 10.51 -5.05 11.95
CA GLN A 171 11.64 -4.33 12.54
C GLN A 171 11.60 -2.92 11.98
N PHE A 172 10.98 -2.05 12.76
CA PHE A 172 10.83 -0.62 12.55
C PHE A 172 12.20 0.06 12.64
N HIS A 173 12.72 0.53 11.50
CA HIS A 173 13.81 1.48 11.41
C HIS A 173 13.35 2.69 10.60
#